data_AF-A0AA38S2Y5-F1
#
_entry.id   AF-A0AA38S2Y5-F1
#
_cell.length_a   1.000
_cell.length_b   1.000
_cell.length_c   1.000
_cell.angle_alpha   90.00
_cell.angle_beta   90.00
_cell.angle_gamma   90.00
#
_symmetry.space_group_name_H-M   'P 1'
#
loop_
_entity.id
_entity.type
_entity.pdbx_description
1 polymer ?
#
loop_
_entity_poly.entity_id
_entity_poly.type
_entity_poly.pdbx_seq_one_letter_code
_entity_poly.pdbx_strand_id
1 'polypeptide(L)'
;MADTLGPLVRLWGITTSQLPASSATPAGLTPLLMSLLQEAVPFVDSAAPKSGGAAPAWKSKGSKSLEGSTARIHLTERVVPAAELKLVAGRNPTLPATQSSGKISSETWICRRSVHADAAAAGTATWAEFLACIRDAHAETEVAFTPTVLGCRDALVWDCGTVEITEGGESWSGFTLRVEEMKHRIPSPLGNRVFPVMQMACSAVPKAEGGRGLQATEEFLVVSVPVVDFASAPQALMSKEKAVVVGSYVSVERVRKLPSGEIEWIMATASDAKGILPMWVQTRAVPGQIAKDVPLFLRWLQEHRKGLEVPAITEVKGSSTAGGTPVVVATSGNTATDATTREQQEPASEA
;
A
#
# COMPACT_ATOMS: atom_id res chain seq x y z
N MET A 1 -25.90 4.09 6.56
CA MET A 1 -25.50 4.90 7.73
C MET A 1 -24.97 6.22 7.23
N ALA A 2 -25.24 7.34 7.90
CA ALA A 2 -24.63 8.61 7.54
C ALA A 2 -23.13 8.51 7.74
N ASP A 3 -22.33 8.95 6.76
CA ASP A 3 -20.88 8.96 6.86
C ASP A 3 -20.45 9.83 8.04
N THR A 4 -20.05 9.17 9.13
CA THR A 4 -19.66 9.84 10.36
C THR A 4 -18.15 9.97 10.33
N LEU A 5 -17.66 11.21 10.19
CA LEU A 5 -16.23 11.46 10.14
C LEU A 5 -15.57 11.04 11.46
N GLY A 6 -14.64 10.09 11.40
CA GLY A 6 -13.80 9.72 12.53
C GLY A 6 -12.39 10.33 12.49
N PRO A 7 -11.60 10.08 13.55
CA PRO A 7 -10.27 10.64 13.74
C PRO A 7 -9.10 9.95 13.02
N LEU A 8 -9.21 8.69 12.60
CA LEU A 8 -8.09 7.91 12.08
C LEU A 8 -7.89 8.10 10.57
N VAL A 9 -8.95 8.08 9.77
CA VAL A 9 -8.87 8.15 8.30
C VAL A 9 -8.80 9.62 7.87
N ARG A 10 -7.73 10.32 8.28
CA ARG A 10 -7.49 11.76 8.03
C ARG A 10 -6.03 12.08 7.77
N LEU A 11 -5.79 13.18 7.09
CA LEU A 11 -4.46 13.65 6.70
C LEU A 11 -3.63 14.16 7.88
N TRP A 12 -4.26 14.52 9.00
CA TRP A 12 -3.53 14.82 10.24
C TRP A 12 -2.84 13.59 10.84
N GLY A 13 -3.26 12.38 10.44
CA GLY A 13 -2.66 11.13 10.87
C GLY A 13 -2.70 10.82 12.37
N ILE A 14 -1.76 9.99 12.77
CA ILE A 14 -1.50 9.61 14.16
C ILE A 14 -0.04 9.92 14.50
N THR A 15 0.27 9.97 15.79
CA THR A 15 1.64 10.00 16.28
C THR A 15 2.18 8.60 16.57
N THR A 16 3.50 8.48 16.70
CA THR A 16 4.20 7.28 17.15
C THR A 16 3.71 6.78 18.51
N SER A 17 3.29 7.68 19.41
CA SER A 17 2.72 7.34 20.71
C SER A 17 1.31 6.73 20.64
N GLN A 18 0.62 6.86 19.51
CA GLN A 18 -0.68 6.24 19.26
C GLN A 18 -0.56 4.88 18.56
N LEU A 19 0.65 4.48 18.14
CA LEU A 19 0.88 3.16 17.58
C LEU A 19 0.73 2.08 18.67
N PRO A 20 0.29 0.86 18.32
CA PRO A 20 0.32 -0.26 19.25
C PRO A 20 1.75 -0.52 19.75
N ALA A 21 1.87 -1.01 20.99
CA ALA A 21 3.15 -1.53 21.47
C ALA A 21 3.65 -2.63 20.52
N SER A 22 4.96 -2.76 20.32
CA SER A 22 5.54 -3.80 19.46
C SER A 22 5.24 -5.23 19.94
N SER A 23 4.88 -5.39 21.22
CA SER A 23 4.46 -6.66 21.83
C SER A 23 2.93 -6.86 21.89
N ALA A 24 2.15 -5.99 21.24
CA ALA A 24 0.69 -6.10 21.25
C ALA A 24 0.22 -7.45 20.70
N THR A 25 -0.69 -8.10 21.43
CA THR A 25 -1.29 -9.37 21.01
C THR A 25 -2.42 -9.12 19.99
N PRO A 26 -2.82 -10.13 19.21
CA PRO A 26 -3.98 -10.03 18.31
C PRO A 26 -5.23 -9.42 18.97
N ALA A 27 -5.57 -9.87 20.18
CA ALA A 27 -6.71 -9.34 20.94
C ALA A 27 -6.51 -7.86 21.36
N GLY A 28 -5.28 -7.45 21.65
CA GLY A 28 -4.94 -6.06 21.95
C GLY A 28 -5.02 -5.13 20.72
N LEU A 29 -4.89 -5.68 19.51
CA LEU A 29 -4.99 -4.93 18.25
C LEU A 29 -6.45 -4.74 17.79
N THR A 30 -7.36 -5.62 18.21
CA THR A 30 -8.77 -5.62 17.78
C THR A 30 -9.46 -4.25 17.89
N PRO A 31 -9.32 -3.46 18.98
CA PRO A 31 -9.98 -2.15 19.07
C PRO A 31 -9.52 -1.16 18.00
N LEU A 32 -8.22 -1.17 17.66
CA LEU A 32 -7.68 -0.31 16.61
C LEU A 32 -8.16 -0.76 15.23
N LEU A 33 -8.11 -2.07 14.94
CA LEU A 33 -8.58 -2.64 13.68
C LEU A 33 -10.08 -2.36 13.45
N MET A 34 -10.90 -2.51 14.51
CA MET A 34 -12.32 -2.15 14.49
C MET A 34 -12.53 -0.67 14.19
N SER A 35 -11.78 0.21 14.88
CA SER A 35 -11.91 1.67 14.69
C SER A 35 -11.54 2.09 13.26
N LEU A 36 -10.50 1.47 12.68
CA LEU A 36 -10.13 1.68 11.28
C LEU A 36 -11.25 1.24 10.33
N LEU A 37 -11.86 0.07 10.55
CA LEU A 37 -12.98 -0.40 9.73
C LEU A 37 -14.22 0.50 9.84
N GLN A 38 -14.56 0.92 11.06
CA GLN A 38 -15.70 1.80 11.34
C GLN A 38 -15.60 3.15 10.63
N GLU A 39 -14.38 3.60 10.34
CA GLU A 39 -14.16 4.80 9.53
C GLU A 39 -14.01 4.49 8.03
N ALA A 40 -13.21 3.49 7.68
CA ALA A 40 -12.86 3.20 6.30
C ALA A 40 -14.05 2.67 5.49
N VAL A 41 -14.85 1.75 6.04
CA VAL A 41 -15.97 1.12 5.33
C VAL A 41 -17.05 2.15 4.96
N PRO A 42 -17.61 2.94 5.90
CA PRO A 42 -18.58 3.98 5.53
C PRO A 42 -17.98 5.04 4.61
N PHE A 43 -16.70 5.39 4.79
CA PHE A 43 -16.04 6.40 3.98
C PHE A 43 -15.97 5.97 2.50
N VAL A 44 -15.49 4.76 2.20
CA VAL A 44 -15.42 4.28 0.82
C VAL A 44 -16.82 3.92 0.27
N ASP A 45 -17.75 3.46 1.12
CA ASP A 45 -19.16 3.31 0.73
C ASP A 45 -19.79 4.64 0.32
N SER A 46 -19.41 5.75 0.95
CA SER A 46 -19.88 7.08 0.55
C SER A 46 -19.43 7.46 -0.86
N ALA A 47 -18.28 6.93 -1.32
CA ALA A 47 -17.70 7.19 -2.64
C ALA A 47 -18.26 6.27 -3.73
N ALA A 48 -18.51 5.00 -3.39
CA ALA A 48 -19.04 3.99 -4.29
C ALA A 48 -19.99 3.04 -3.55
N PRO A 49 -21.25 3.46 -3.31
CA PRO A 49 -22.21 2.69 -2.52
C PRO A 49 -22.40 1.28 -3.06
N LYS A 50 -22.40 0.26 -2.19
CA LYS A 50 -22.66 -1.14 -2.61
C LYS A 50 -24.03 -1.32 -3.29
N SER A 51 -24.99 -0.46 -2.97
CA SER A 51 -26.33 -0.43 -3.57
C SER A 51 -26.38 0.15 -4.98
N GLY A 52 -25.27 0.70 -5.50
CA GLY A 52 -25.24 1.40 -6.79
C GLY A 52 -25.94 2.77 -6.79
N GLY A 53 -26.29 3.29 -5.60
CA GLY A 53 -26.95 4.59 -5.44
C GLY A 53 -26.02 5.79 -5.67
N ALA A 54 -26.61 6.99 -5.57
CA ALA A 54 -25.85 8.24 -5.69
C ALA A 54 -24.83 8.40 -4.55
N ALA A 55 -23.69 9.03 -4.88
CA ALA A 55 -22.64 9.43 -3.94
C ALA A 55 -22.66 10.97 -3.77
N PRO A 56 -23.65 11.55 -3.07
CA PRO A 56 -23.89 13.01 -3.07
C PRO A 56 -22.73 13.83 -2.47
N ALA A 57 -21.91 13.23 -1.61
CA ALA A 57 -20.73 13.87 -1.04
C ALA A 57 -19.55 14.00 -2.03
N TRP A 58 -19.62 13.30 -3.17
CA TRP A 58 -18.52 13.19 -4.13
C TRP A 58 -18.91 13.84 -5.46
N LYS A 59 -18.18 14.88 -5.84
CA LYS A 59 -18.36 15.61 -7.10
C LYS A 59 -17.58 14.94 -8.21
N SER A 60 -18.22 14.68 -9.35
CA SER A 60 -17.54 14.15 -10.53
C SER A 60 -16.46 15.12 -11.04
N LYS A 61 -15.27 14.60 -11.33
CA LYS A 61 -14.14 15.29 -11.97
C LYS A 61 -13.87 14.79 -13.39
N GLY A 62 -14.80 14.00 -13.93
CA GLY A 62 -14.72 13.40 -15.25
C GLY A 62 -14.19 11.97 -15.23
N SER A 63 -13.82 11.47 -16.41
CA SER A 63 -13.27 10.13 -16.57
C SER A 63 -12.15 10.13 -17.62
N LYS A 64 -11.28 9.13 -17.55
CA LYS A 64 -10.14 8.96 -18.45
C LYS A 64 -10.12 7.53 -19.00
N SER A 65 -9.82 7.41 -20.28
CA SER A 65 -9.39 6.16 -20.90
C SER A 65 -7.89 6.29 -21.14
N LEU A 66 -7.10 5.47 -20.46
CA LEU A 66 -5.65 5.51 -20.55
C LEU A 66 -5.15 4.23 -21.20
N GLU A 67 -4.23 4.36 -22.14
CA GLU A 67 -3.56 3.21 -22.75
C GLU A 67 -2.95 2.30 -21.65
N GLY A 68 -3.01 0.99 -21.84
CA GLY A 68 -2.58 0.00 -20.85
C GLY A 68 -3.68 -0.47 -19.88
N SER A 69 -4.90 0.07 -19.97
CA SER A 69 -6.08 -0.37 -19.22
C SER A 69 -7.27 -0.53 -20.16
N THR A 70 -8.03 -1.63 -20.04
CA THR A 70 -9.32 -1.77 -20.74
C THR A 70 -10.43 -1.00 -20.02
N ALA A 71 -10.28 -0.78 -18.71
CA ALA A 71 -11.22 -0.04 -17.90
C ALA A 71 -11.14 1.47 -18.13
N ARG A 72 -12.31 2.12 -18.08
CA ARG A 72 -12.40 3.58 -17.91
C ARG A 72 -12.23 3.93 -16.43
N ILE A 73 -11.46 4.99 -16.18
CA ILE A 73 -11.14 5.45 -14.83
C ILE A 73 -11.99 6.68 -14.54
N HIS A 74 -12.88 6.56 -13.56
CA HIS A 74 -13.74 7.64 -13.10
C HIS A 74 -13.08 8.35 -11.93
N LEU A 75 -13.09 9.68 -11.96
CA LEU A 75 -12.51 10.52 -10.91
C LEU A 75 -13.61 11.30 -10.22
N THR A 76 -13.60 11.27 -8.89
CA THR A 76 -14.48 12.09 -8.06
C THR A 76 -13.67 12.81 -6.99
N GLU A 77 -14.24 13.88 -6.45
CA GLU A 77 -13.62 14.72 -5.44
C GLU A 77 -14.60 14.96 -4.30
N ARG A 78 -14.11 14.90 -3.07
CA ARG A 78 -14.84 15.30 -1.88
C ARG A 78 -14.01 16.28 -1.09
N VAL A 79 -14.62 17.36 -0.62
CA VAL A 79 -14.00 18.29 0.31
C VAL A 79 -14.67 18.13 1.66
N VAL A 80 -13.89 17.75 2.67
CA VAL A 80 -14.32 17.73 4.06
C VAL A 80 -14.10 19.13 4.66
N PRO A 81 -15.15 19.83 5.09
CA PRO A 81 -15.02 21.19 5.60
C PRO A 81 -14.17 21.26 6.88
N ALA A 82 -13.39 22.34 7.02
CA ALA A 82 -12.61 22.60 8.23
C ALA A 82 -13.46 22.62 9.50
N ALA A 83 -14.72 23.06 9.41
CA ALA A 83 -15.64 23.10 10.55
C ALA A 83 -15.95 21.69 11.07
N GLU A 84 -16.19 20.73 10.18
CA GLU A 84 -16.44 19.34 10.56
C GLU A 84 -15.18 18.68 11.14
N LEU A 85 -14.02 18.94 10.54
CA LEU A 85 -12.73 18.46 11.05
C LEU A 85 -12.42 19.01 12.44
N LYS A 86 -12.75 20.27 12.73
CA LYS A 86 -12.63 20.85 14.07
C LYS A 86 -13.54 20.16 15.10
N LEU A 87 -14.75 19.75 14.71
CA LEU A 87 -15.64 19.01 15.61
C LEU A 87 -15.08 17.63 15.95
N VAL A 88 -14.52 16.92 14.95
CA VAL A 88 -13.85 15.64 15.16
C VAL A 88 -12.63 15.82 16.07
N ALA A 89 -11.78 16.82 15.78
CA ALA A 89 -10.61 17.12 16.59
C ALA A 89 -10.97 17.49 18.03
N GLY A 90 -12.00 18.32 18.24
CA GLY A 90 -12.46 18.71 19.59
C GLY A 90 -12.95 17.56 20.46
N ARG A 91 -13.39 16.45 19.85
CA ARG A 91 -13.78 15.21 20.56
C ARG A 91 -12.60 14.28 20.84
N ASN A 92 -11.45 14.53 20.22
CA ASN A 92 -10.27 13.67 20.23
C ASN A 92 -9.01 14.50 20.55
N PRO A 93 -8.82 14.92 21.82
CA PRO A 93 -7.78 15.88 22.21
C PRO A 93 -6.34 15.35 22.04
N THR A 94 -6.16 14.05 21.85
CA THR A 94 -4.87 13.39 21.66
C THR A 94 -4.37 13.40 20.22
N LEU A 95 -5.13 13.96 19.27
CA LEU A 95 -4.74 13.97 17.85
C LEU A 95 -3.59 14.95 17.57
N PRO A 96 -2.77 14.69 16.54
CA PRO A 96 -1.76 15.65 16.10
C PRO A 96 -2.34 17.04 15.79
N ALA A 97 -3.53 17.07 15.18
CA ALA A 97 -4.23 18.30 14.81
C ALA A 97 -4.63 19.18 16.00
N THR A 98 -4.88 18.60 17.19
CA THR A 98 -5.22 19.36 18.41
C THR A 98 -4.00 19.81 19.19
N GLN A 99 -2.86 19.16 18.99
CA GLN A 99 -1.60 19.46 19.68
C GLN A 99 -0.77 20.52 18.95
N SER A 100 -0.95 20.66 17.64
CA SER A 100 -0.28 21.71 16.86
C SER A 100 -1.01 23.05 17.01
N SER A 101 -0.28 24.17 17.11
CA SER A 101 -0.84 25.53 17.01
C SER A 101 -1.35 25.88 15.60
N GLY A 102 -1.35 24.90 14.69
CA GLY A 102 -1.76 25.03 13.30
C GLY A 102 -3.27 25.14 13.15
N LYS A 103 -3.71 25.92 12.16
CA LYS A 103 -5.12 26.05 11.80
C LYS A 103 -5.59 24.78 11.10
N ILE A 104 -6.55 24.06 11.68
CA ILE A 104 -7.28 22.98 10.97
C ILE A 104 -7.95 23.57 9.73
N SER A 105 -7.53 23.09 8.55
CA SER A 105 -8.05 23.46 7.23
C SER A 105 -9.03 22.41 6.70
N SER A 106 -9.71 22.70 5.59
CA SER A 106 -10.46 21.69 4.85
C SER A 106 -9.52 20.65 4.27
N GLU A 107 -10.04 19.45 4.06
CA GLU A 107 -9.30 18.31 3.50
C GLU A 107 -9.93 17.90 2.18
N THR A 108 -9.14 17.86 1.10
CA THR A 108 -9.62 17.46 -0.23
C THR A 108 -9.20 16.02 -0.51
N TRP A 109 -10.20 15.17 -0.72
CA TRP A 109 -10.06 13.79 -1.14
C TRP A 109 -10.34 13.66 -2.62
N ILE A 110 -9.49 12.90 -3.31
CA ILE A 110 -9.72 12.46 -4.67
C ILE A 110 -9.93 10.95 -4.65
N CYS A 111 -10.96 10.50 -5.34
CA CYS A 111 -11.25 9.09 -5.52
C CYS A 111 -11.15 8.70 -6.99
N ARG A 112 -10.45 7.59 -7.25
CA ARG A 112 -10.47 6.88 -8.52
C ARG A 112 -11.29 5.62 -8.40
N ARG A 113 -12.04 5.30 -9.45
CA ARG A 113 -12.79 4.05 -9.59
C ARG A 113 -12.60 3.49 -10.99
N SER A 114 -12.32 2.20 -11.08
CA SER A 114 -12.20 1.44 -12.33
C SER A 114 -12.84 0.05 -12.16
N VAL A 115 -13.35 -0.51 -13.24
CA VAL A 115 -14.00 -1.85 -13.25
C VAL A 115 -13.35 -2.67 -14.35
N HIS A 116 -12.89 -3.87 -13.99
CA HIS A 116 -12.01 -4.73 -14.77
C HIS A 116 -12.63 -6.11 -14.96
N ALA A 117 -12.42 -6.72 -16.11
CA ALA A 117 -12.81 -8.12 -16.30
C ALA A 117 -11.90 -9.03 -15.46
N ASP A 118 -12.46 -10.00 -14.74
CA ASP A 118 -11.71 -11.03 -14.01
C ASP A 118 -11.03 -12.00 -14.99
N ALA A 119 -9.87 -11.60 -15.51
CA ALA A 119 -9.16 -12.32 -16.56
C ALA A 119 -7.66 -12.04 -16.57
N ALA A 120 -6.87 -13.07 -16.89
CA ALA A 120 -5.43 -12.95 -17.11
C ALA A 120 -5.14 -12.42 -18.52
N ALA A 121 -5.54 -11.18 -18.82
CA ALA A 121 -5.41 -10.57 -20.15
C ALA A 121 -4.77 -9.17 -20.10
N ALA A 122 -4.34 -8.65 -21.26
CA ALA A 122 -3.75 -7.32 -21.35
C ALA A 122 -4.74 -6.23 -20.91
N GLY A 123 -4.27 -5.29 -20.09
CA GLY A 123 -5.10 -4.19 -19.58
C GLY A 123 -6.19 -4.61 -18.61
N THR A 124 -6.09 -5.79 -18.00
CA THR A 124 -6.94 -6.27 -16.90
C THR A 124 -6.22 -7.32 -16.04
N ALA A 125 -6.82 -7.73 -14.93
CA ALA A 125 -6.24 -8.72 -14.03
C ALA A 125 -7.29 -9.66 -13.44
N THR A 126 -6.85 -10.85 -13.05
CA THR A 126 -7.66 -11.79 -12.28
C THR A 126 -7.80 -11.31 -10.84
N TRP A 127 -8.81 -11.83 -10.14
CA TRP A 127 -8.99 -11.58 -8.72
C TRP A 127 -7.77 -11.99 -7.89
N ALA A 128 -7.19 -13.15 -8.20
CA ALA A 128 -6.00 -13.65 -7.50
C ALA A 128 -4.81 -12.70 -7.65
N GLU A 129 -4.64 -12.08 -8.82
CA GLU A 129 -3.57 -11.11 -9.05
C GLU A 129 -3.83 -9.79 -8.33
N PHE A 130 -5.07 -9.31 -8.29
CA PHE A 130 -5.43 -8.15 -7.46
C PHE A 130 -5.17 -8.41 -5.99
N LEU A 131 -5.57 -9.58 -5.48
CA LEU A 131 -5.36 -9.96 -4.09
C LEU A 131 -3.85 -10.03 -3.78
N ALA A 132 -3.08 -10.77 -4.58
CA ALA A 132 -1.64 -10.92 -4.36
C ALA A 132 -0.89 -9.58 -4.45
N CYS A 133 -1.20 -8.76 -5.46
CA CYS A 133 -0.43 -7.54 -5.73
C CYS A 133 -0.88 -6.33 -4.90
N ILE A 134 -2.19 -6.14 -4.73
CA ILE A 134 -2.73 -4.93 -4.09
C ILE A 134 -2.97 -5.13 -2.60
N ARG A 135 -3.31 -6.35 -2.14
CA ARG A 135 -3.45 -6.63 -0.71
C ARG A 135 -2.16 -7.15 -0.09
N ASP A 136 -1.58 -8.21 -0.66
CA ASP A 136 -0.57 -9.00 0.04
C ASP A 136 0.85 -8.45 -0.13
N ALA A 137 1.19 -8.01 -1.35
CA ALA A 137 2.49 -7.42 -1.70
C ALA A 137 2.35 -5.95 -2.13
N HIS A 138 1.49 -5.18 -1.45
CA HIS A 138 1.10 -3.81 -1.83
C HIS A 138 2.32 -2.91 -2.11
N ALA A 139 3.24 -2.84 -1.15
CA ALA A 139 4.40 -1.97 -1.18
C ALA A 139 5.41 -2.39 -2.26
N GLU A 140 5.74 -3.68 -2.32
CA GLU A 140 6.67 -4.23 -3.29
C GLU A 140 6.14 -4.06 -4.71
N THR A 141 4.83 -4.26 -4.90
CA THR A 141 4.18 -4.06 -6.19
C THR A 141 4.22 -2.59 -6.58
N GLU A 142 3.92 -1.65 -5.66
CA GLU A 142 3.98 -0.22 -5.93
C GLU A 142 5.41 0.24 -6.31
N VAL A 143 6.44 -0.28 -5.65
CA VAL A 143 7.84 -0.09 -6.06
C VAL A 143 8.09 -0.58 -7.48
N ALA A 144 7.54 -1.75 -7.83
CA ALA A 144 7.80 -2.39 -9.12
C ALA A 144 7.13 -1.67 -10.30
N PHE A 145 5.90 -1.16 -10.15
CA PHE A 145 5.18 -0.51 -11.25
C PHE A 145 5.29 1.03 -11.26
N THR A 146 5.75 1.68 -10.18
CA THR A 146 5.79 3.14 -10.07
C THR A 146 7.21 3.70 -10.24
N PRO A 147 7.57 4.32 -11.38
CA PRO A 147 8.94 4.75 -11.66
C PRO A 147 9.53 5.81 -10.71
N THR A 148 8.66 6.50 -9.98
CA THR A 148 9.07 7.52 -9.00
C THR A 148 9.36 6.93 -7.63
N VAL A 149 8.93 5.70 -7.34
CA VAL A 149 9.25 5.05 -6.06
C VAL A 149 10.71 4.61 -6.08
N LEU A 150 11.47 5.03 -5.08
CA LEU A 150 12.88 4.71 -4.90
C LEU A 150 13.08 3.48 -4.00
N GLY A 151 12.06 3.10 -3.25
CA GLY A 151 12.04 1.94 -2.36
C GLY A 151 10.96 2.06 -1.29
N CYS A 152 10.65 0.94 -0.68
CA CYS A 152 9.78 0.82 0.48
C CYS A 152 10.45 0.00 1.58
N ARG A 153 9.91 0.04 2.80
CA ARG A 153 10.25 -0.91 3.87
C ARG A 153 9.15 -1.02 4.89
N ASP A 154 9.05 -2.20 5.49
CA ASP A 154 8.34 -2.40 6.74
C ASP A 154 9.22 -1.97 7.92
N ALA A 155 8.79 -0.93 8.63
CA ALA A 155 9.47 -0.42 9.81
C ALA A 155 8.97 -1.07 11.11
N LEU A 156 7.69 -1.40 11.17
CA LEU A 156 7.05 -2.17 12.26
C LEU A 156 6.04 -3.12 11.64
N VAL A 157 5.91 -4.33 12.17
CA VAL A 157 4.90 -5.31 11.75
C VAL A 157 4.31 -5.94 13.00
N TRP A 158 2.99 -6.09 13.02
CA TRP A 158 2.27 -6.75 14.10
C TRP A 158 1.60 -8.03 13.61
N ASP A 159 1.62 -9.06 14.46
CA ASP A 159 0.85 -10.27 14.24
C ASP A 159 -0.61 -10.05 14.66
N CYS A 160 -1.50 -10.03 13.67
CA CYS A 160 -2.94 -9.89 13.88
C CYS A 160 -3.64 -11.24 14.12
N GLY A 161 -2.93 -12.37 14.04
CA GLY A 161 -3.47 -13.71 14.26
C GLY A 161 -4.72 -14.01 13.43
N THR A 162 -5.72 -14.60 14.07
CA THR A 162 -7.01 -14.96 13.47
C THR A 162 -8.12 -14.00 13.88
N VAL A 163 -7.81 -12.72 14.09
CA VAL A 163 -8.82 -11.71 14.44
C VAL A 163 -9.89 -11.65 13.35
N GLU A 164 -11.15 -11.74 13.77
CA GLU A 164 -12.32 -11.54 12.94
C GLU A 164 -13.18 -10.42 13.54
N ILE A 165 -13.62 -9.49 12.70
CA ILE A 165 -14.37 -8.30 13.10
C ILE A 165 -15.56 -8.12 12.17
N THR A 166 -16.76 -7.98 12.74
CA THR A 166 -17.96 -7.64 11.95
C THR A 166 -18.18 -6.13 11.93
N GLU A 167 -18.20 -5.52 10.75
CA GLU A 167 -18.44 -4.10 10.55
C GLU A 167 -19.10 -3.85 9.17
N GLY A 168 -20.05 -2.91 9.11
CA GLY A 168 -20.77 -2.60 7.86
C GLY A 168 -21.60 -3.76 7.28
N GLY A 169 -21.98 -4.75 8.10
CA GLY A 169 -22.73 -5.93 7.68
C GLY A 169 -21.88 -7.03 7.01
N GLU A 170 -20.55 -6.89 7.05
CA GLU A 170 -19.58 -7.90 6.61
C GLU A 170 -18.72 -8.34 7.79
N SER A 171 -18.32 -9.61 7.80
CA SER A 171 -17.22 -10.09 8.65
C SER A 171 -15.91 -9.88 7.91
N TRP A 172 -14.89 -9.38 8.60
CA TRP A 172 -13.56 -9.10 8.08
C TRP A 172 -12.54 -9.94 8.82
N SER A 173 -11.59 -10.54 8.11
CA SER A 173 -10.51 -11.35 8.68
C SER A 173 -9.22 -11.18 7.87
N GLY A 174 -8.19 -11.95 8.23
CA GLY A 174 -6.91 -11.93 7.53
C GLY A 174 -6.25 -10.55 7.62
N PHE A 175 -6.32 -9.93 8.80
CA PHE A 175 -5.75 -8.62 9.02
C PHE A 175 -4.23 -8.65 8.90
N THR A 176 -3.66 -7.63 8.27
CA THR A 176 -2.25 -7.28 8.44
C THR A 176 -2.19 -5.86 9.01
N LEU A 177 -1.18 -5.59 9.82
CA LEU A 177 -0.92 -4.26 10.35
C LEU A 177 0.58 -4.01 10.38
N ARG A 178 1.01 -2.89 9.78
CA ARG A 178 2.42 -2.51 9.70
C ARG A 178 2.57 -0.99 9.68
N VAL A 179 3.76 -0.50 10.05
CA VAL A 179 4.21 0.84 9.66
C VAL A 179 5.19 0.67 8.52
N GLU A 180 4.88 1.30 7.40
CA GLU A 180 5.67 1.28 6.18
C GLU A 180 6.28 2.66 5.93
N GLU A 181 7.50 2.72 5.40
CA GLU A 181 8.08 3.93 4.82
C GLU A 181 8.22 3.75 3.31
N MET A 182 7.58 4.60 2.51
CA MET A 182 7.76 4.64 1.06
C MET A 182 8.44 5.93 0.62
N LYS A 183 9.51 5.80 -0.18
CA LYS A 183 10.32 6.93 -0.64
C LYS A 183 10.06 7.22 -2.12
N HIS A 184 9.71 8.46 -2.45
CA HIS A 184 9.46 8.91 -3.80
C HIS A 184 10.47 9.95 -4.25
N ARG A 185 10.98 9.77 -5.47
CA ARG A 185 11.72 10.76 -6.23
C ARG A 185 10.79 11.89 -6.62
N ILE A 186 11.14 13.12 -6.22
CA ILE A 186 10.52 14.32 -6.79
C ILE A 186 11.53 15.03 -7.68
N PRO A 187 11.14 15.56 -8.84
CA PRO A 187 12.05 16.31 -9.69
C PRO A 187 12.74 17.46 -8.97
N SER A 188 14.04 17.62 -9.26
CA SER A 188 14.85 18.78 -8.84
C SER A 188 14.15 20.10 -9.21
N PRO A 189 14.19 21.14 -8.37
CA PRO A 189 15.04 21.33 -7.18
C PRO A 189 14.46 20.84 -5.85
N LEU A 190 13.32 20.12 -5.86
CA LEU A 190 12.68 19.71 -4.62
C LEU A 190 13.30 18.41 -4.07
N GLY A 191 13.40 18.28 -2.75
CA GLY A 191 13.89 17.07 -2.09
C GLY A 191 12.94 15.87 -2.30
N ASN A 192 13.47 14.66 -2.16
CA ASN A 192 12.65 13.45 -2.20
C ASN A 192 11.63 13.44 -1.06
N ARG A 193 10.53 12.70 -1.23
CA ARG A 193 9.49 12.56 -0.20
C ARG A 193 9.58 11.18 0.41
N VAL A 194 9.37 11.11 1.72
CA VAL A 194 9.14 9.84 2.42
C VAL A 194 7.77 9.92 3.07
N PHE A 195 6.96 8.88 2.88
CA PHE A 195 5.64 8.78 3.47
C PHE A 195 5.61 7.60 4.45
N PRO A 196 5.76 7.87 5.76
CA PRO A 196 5.53 6.88 6.79
C PRO A 196 4.02 6.72 7.04
N VAL A 197 3.49 5.51 6.85
CA VAL A 197 2.08 5.20 7.07
C VAL A 197 1.91 3.95 7.92
N MET A 198 0.93 3.97 8.82
CA MET A 198 0.37 2.76 9.40
C MET A 198 -0.62 2.20 8.39
N GLN A 199 -0.34 1.01 7.87
CA GLN A 199 -1.17 0.33 6.88
C GLN A 199 -1.86 -0.88 7.50
N MET A 200 -3.18 -0.95 7.32
CA MET A 200 -4.00 -2.10 7.63
C MET A 200 -4.54 -2.68 6.32
N ALA A 201 -4.47 -4.01 6.14
CA ALA A 201 -5.21 -4.70 5.09
C ALA A 201 -6.07 -5.82 5.68
N CYS A 202 -7.21 -6.13 5.07
CA CYS A 202 -8.10 -7.23 5.49
C CYS A 202 -9.02 -7.67 4.36
N SER A 203 -9.62 -8.86 4.49
CA SER A 203 -10.55 -9.42 3.50
C SER A 203 -11.90 -9.71 4.13
N ALA A 204 -12.97 -9.53 3.37
CA ALA A 204 -14.29 -9.99 3.75
C ALA A 204 -14.29 -11.53 3.84
N VAL A 205 -14.90 -12.05 4.91
CA VAL A 205 -15.11 -13.48 5.11
C VAL A 205 -16.28 -13.92 4.21
N PRO A 206 -16.09 -14.94 3.36
CA PRO A 206 -17.18 -15.51 2.59
C PRO A 206 -18.33 -15.93 3.51
N LYS A 207 -19.53 -15.37 3.30
CA LYS A 207 -20.74 -15.82 3.99
C LYS A 207 -21.06 -17.24 3.52
N ALA A 208 -21.14 -18.20 4.45
CA ALA A 208 -21.57 -19.56 4.13
C ALA A 208 -22.97 -19.53 3.48
N GLU A 209 -23.18 -20.33 2.43
CA GLU A 209 -24.43 -20.41 1.68
C GLU A 209 -25.61 -20.81 2.59
N GLY A 210 -26.33 -19.82 3.10
CA GLY A 210 -27.46 -19.99 4.01
C GLY A 210 -28.66 -19.16 3.57
N GLY A 211 -29.31 -19.59 2.48
CA GLY A 211 -30.65 -19.11 2.07
C GLY A 211 -30.67 -18.07 0.95
N ARG A 212 -30.84 -18.56 -0.29
CA ARG A 212 -31.11 -17.83 -1.54
C ARG A 212 -29.99 -16.89 -2.03
N GLY A 213 -28.99 -17.47 -2.69
CA GLY A 213 -28.37 -16.88 -3.89
C GLY A 213 -27.47 -15.66 -3.73
N LEU A 214 -27.05 -15.29 -2.51
CA LEU A 214 -26.02 -14.27 -2.32
C LEU A 214 -24.64 -14.91 -2.55
N GLN A 215 -24.01 -14.59 -3.67
CA GLN A 215 -22.61 -14.95 -3.94
C GLN A 215 -21.72 -14.49 -2.79
N ALA A 216 -20.71 -15.30 -2.46
CA ALA A 216 -19.66 -14.92 -1.51
C ALA A 216 -19.09 -13.54 -1.88
N THR A 217 -19.02 -12.63 -0.90
CA THR A 217 -18.44 -11.31 -1.07
C THR A 217 -16.92 -11.41 -1.14
N GLU A 218 -16.38 -11.56 -2.36
CA GLU A 218 -14.96 -11.37 -2.63
C GLU A 218 -14.65 -9.88 -2.56
N GLU A 219 -14.14 -9.43 -1.41
CA GLU A 219 -13.82 -8.03 -1.13
C GLU A 219 -12.60 -7.95 -0.20
N PHE A 220 -11.72 -6.97 -0.42
CA PHE A 220 -10.66 -6.62 0.53
C PHE A 220 -10.48 -5.10 0.62
N LEU A 221 -9.87 -4.67 1.72
CA LEU A 221 -9.53 -3.29 2.01
C LEU A 221 -8.04 -3.14 2.29
N VAL A 222 -7.49 -2.00 1.88
CA VAL A 222 -6.18 -1.49 2.32
C VAL A 222 -6.40 -0.05 2.81
N VAL A 223 -5.98 0.24 4.03
CA VAL A 223 -6.16 1.54 4.69
C VAL A 223 -4.80 2.03 5.17
N SER A 224 -4.38 3.20 4.70
CA SER A 224 -3.10 3.80 5.07
C SER A 224 -3.36 5.11 5.82
N VAL A 225 -2.79 5.23 7.02
CA VAL A 225 -2.92 6.39 7.91
C VAL A 225 -1.53 6.98 8.17
N PRO A 226 -1.28 8.28 7.98
CA PRO A 226 0.06 8.83 8.11
C PRO A 226 0.53 8.82 9.58
N VAL A 227 1.81 8.49 9.80
CA VAL A 227 2.47 8.60 11.11
C VAL A 227 3.34 9.85 11.11
N VAL A 228 2.78 10.97 11.54
CA VAL A 228 3.30 12.31 11.17
C VAL A 228 4.61 12.71 11.85
N ASP A 229 4.95 12.08 12.97
CA ASP A 229 6.19 12.28 13.74
C ASP A 229 7.19 11.13 13.57
N PHE A 230 6.97 10.23 12.60
CA PHE A 230 7.76 8.99 12.49
C PHE A 230 9.26 9.22 12.31
N ALA A 231 9.70 10.33 11.72
CA ALA A 231 11.12 10.69 11.64
C ALA A 231 11.83 10.73 13.01
N SER A 232 11.09 10.95 14.10
CA SER A 232 11.61 10.92 15.46
C SER A 232 11.65 9.51 16.07
N ALA A 233 10.97 8.54 15.47
CA ALA A 233 10.89 7.16 15.98
C ALA A 233 12.25 6.45 15.83
N PRO A 234 12.64 5.57 16.77
CA PRO A 234 13.89 4.81 16.64
C PRO A 234 13.91 3.90 15.40
N GLN A 235 12.75 3.41 14.95
CA GLN A 235 12.61 2.49 13.81
C GLN A 235 12.65 3.17 12.44
N ALA A 236 12.55 4.50 12.39
CA ALA A 236 12.61 5.24 11.14
C ALA A 236 14.01 5.20 10.54
N LEU A 237 14.07 4.84 9.26
CA LEU A 237 15.31 4.84 8.48
C LEU A 237 15.20 5.83 7.32
N MET A 238 14.19 5.67 6.46
CA MET A 238 14.03 6.53 5.29
C MET A 238 13.62 7.95 5.69
N SER A 239 12.72 8.09 6.68
CA SER A 239 12.21 9.38 7.15
C SER A 239 13.29 10.22 7.87
N LYS A 240 14.40 9.60 8.27
CA LYS A 240 15.57 10.28 8.88
C LYS A 240 16.65 10.65 7.89
N GLU A 241 16.52 10.26 6.63
CA GLU A 241 17.51 10.59 5.62
C GLU A 241 17.67 12.12 5.47
N LYS A 242 18.88 12.57 5.14
CA LYS A 242 19.11 13.99 4.86
C LYS A 242 18.42 14.38 3.55
N ALA A 243 17.95 15.62 3.48
CA ALA A 243 17.34 16.20 2.28
C ALA A 243 16.08 15.48 1.76
N VAL A 244 15.42 14.68 2.59
CA VAL A 244 14.05 14.22 2.35
C VAL A 244 13.05 15.10 3.09
N VAL A 245 11.83 15.17 2.57
CA VAL A 245 10.68 15.79 3.23
C VAL A 245 9.73 14.66 3.64
N VAL A 246 9.36 14.61 4.92
CA VAL A 246 8.29 13.72 5.37
C VAL A 246 6.97 14.28 4.88
N GLY A 247 6.35 13.59 3.93
CA GLY A 247 5.02 13.89 3.44
C GLY A 247 3.95 13.16 4.26
N SER A 248 2.70 13.50 4.01
CA SER A 248 1.56 12.79 4.60
C SER A 248 0.58 12.43 3.49
N TYR A 249 0.11 11.20 3.50
CA TYR A 249 -1.10 10.82 2.78
C TYR A 249 -1.93 9.88 3.64
N VAL A 250 -3.22 9.91 3.40
CA VAL A 250 -4.18 8.94 3.92
C VAL A 250 -4.90 8.33 2.72
N SER A 251 -5.16 7.04 2.76
CA SER A 251 -5.90 6.34 1.70
C SER A 251 -6.84 5.28 2.26
N VAL A 252 -7.93 5.07 1.54
CA VAL A 252 -8.78 3.89 1.65
C VAL A 252 -8.91 3.30 0.26
N GLU A 253 -8.44 2.09 0.10
CA GLU A 253 -8.51 1.31 -1.13
C GLU A 253 -9.40 0.09 -0.91
N ARG A 254 -10.30 -0.15 -1.85
CA ARG A 254 -11.20 -1.30 -1.87
C ARG A 254 -11.10 -1.97 -3.22
N VAL A 255 -11.00 -3.29 -3.18
CA VAL A 255 -11.18 -4.14 -4.36
C VAL A 255 -12.28 -5.15 -4.05
N ARG A 256 -13.26 -5.30 -4.95
CA ARG A 256 -14.34 -6.26 -4.78
C ARG A 256 -14.83 -6.83 -6.10
N LYS A 257 -15.38 -8.04 -6.08
CA LYS A 257 -16.19 -8.54 -7.19
C LYS A 257 -17.59 -7.95 -7.16
N LEU A 258 -18.04 -7.49 -8.31
CA LEU A 258 -19.41 -7.03 -8.55
C LEU A 258 -20.31 -8.24 -8.87
N PRO A 259 -21.64 -8.10 -8.76
CA PRO A 259 -22.57 -9.14 -9.20
C PRO A 259 -22.43 -9.52 -10.69
N SER A 260 -21.81 -8.67 -11.52
CA SER A 260 -21.49 -8.98 -12.92
C SER A 260 -20.31 -9.96 -13.07
N GLY A 261 -19.58 -10.26 -11.99
CA GLY A 261 -18.31 -11.00 -12.02
C GLY A 261 -17.08 -10.14 -12.31
N GLU A 262 -17.26 -8.85 -12.64
CA GLU A 262 -16.17 -7.90 -12.82
C GLU A 262 -15.56 -7.47 -11.48
N ILE A 263 -14.31 -7.02 -11.52
CA ILE A 263 -13.56 -6.55 -10.37
C ILE A 263 -13.60 -5.03 -10.34
N GLU A 264 -14.21 -4.47 -9.30
CA GLU A 264 -14.18 -3.05 -9.03
C GLU A 264 -12.98 -2.72 -8.15
N TRP A 265 -12.19 -1.73 -8.59
CA TRP A 265 -11.06 -1.20 -7.85
C TRP A 265 -11.25 0.29 -7.60
N ILE A 266 -11.31 0.65 -6.32
CA ILE A 266 -11.52 2.01 -5.82
C ILE A 266 -10.37 2.41 -4.92
N MET A 267 -9.82 3.60 -5.11
CA MET A 267 -8.88 4.21 -4.17
C MET A 267 -9.29 5.66 -3.94
N ALA A 268 -9.55 6.02 -2.69
CA ALA A 268 -9.74 7.39 -2.25
C ALA A 268 -8.53 7.82 -1.43
N THR A 269 -7.97 8.99 -1.73
CA THR A 269 -6.80 9.52 -1.00
C THR A 269 -6.88 11.02 -0.80
N ALA A 270 -6.35 11.48 0.33
CA ALA A 270 -5.95 12.86 0.57
C ALA A 270 -4.45 12.88 0.84
N SER A 271 -3.74 13.87 0.30
CA SER A 271 -2.29 13.97 0.43
C SER A 271 -1.85 15.42 0.63
N ASP A 272 -0.80 15.58 1.44
CA ASP A 272 0.00 16.77 1.63
C ASP A 272 1.47 16.35 1.62
N ALA A 273 2.13 16.53 0.48
CA ALA A 273 3.55 16.28 0.25
C ALA A 273 4.48 17.20 1.06
N LYS A 274 3.92 18.13 1.86
CA LYS A 274 4.60 19.09 2.74
C LYS A 274 5.68 19.92 2.02
N GLY A 275 6.43 20.70 2.80
CA GLY A 275 7.46 21.59 2.30
C GLY A 275 6.90 22.84 1.61
N ILE A 276 7.61 23.36 0.60
CA ILE A 276 7.26 24.62 -0.07
C ILE A 276 6.19 24.48 -1.17
N LEU A 277 5.67 23.26 -1.41
CA LEU A 277 4.68 23.03 -2.46
C LEU A 277 3.30 23.52 -2.04
N PRO A 278 2.72 24.53 -2.72
CA PRO A 278 1.37 24.98 -2.39
C PRO A 278 0.35 23.85 -2.57
N MET A 279 -0.58 23.71 -1.61
CA MET A 279 -1.59 22.64 -1.65
C MET A 279 -2.38 22.60 -2.95
N TRP A 280 -2.71 23.74 -3.56
CA TRP A 280 -3.43 23.79 -4.83
C TRP A 280 -2.69 23.11 -5.99
N VAL A 281 -1.34 23.11 -5.98
CA VAL A 281 -0.52 22.42 -6.99
C VAL A 281 -0.66 20.91 -6.78
N GLN A 282 -0.56 20.47 -5.52
CA GLN A 282 -0.67 19.07 -5.15
C GLN A 282 -2.06 18.53 -5.48
N THR A 283 -3.13 19.22 -5.06
CA THR A 283 -4.53 18.84 -5.32
C THR A 283 -4.84 18.77 -6.82
N ARG A 284 -4.19 19.58 -7.67
CA ARG A 284 -4.36 19.49 -9.13
C ARG A 284 -3.61 18.30 -9.74
N ALA A 285 -2.48 17.90 -9.16
CA ALA A 285 -1.66 16.80 -9.67
C ALA A 285 -2.20 15.42 -9.28
N VAL A 286 -2.73 15.27 -8.05
CA VAL A 286 -3.19 13.98 -7.49
C VAL A 286 -4.15 13.23 -8.40
N PRO A 287 -5.24 13.82 -8.97
CA PRO A 287 -6.16 13.08 -9.84
C PRO A 287 -5.48 12.49 -11.08
N GLY A 288 -4.45 13.17 -11.59
CA GLY A 288 -3.67 12.69 -12.72
C GLY A 288 -2.72 11.56 -12.37
N GLN A 289 -2.14 11.58 -11.16
CA GLN A 289 -1.22 10.54 -10.70
C GLN A 289 -1.98 9.27 -10.36
N ILE A 290 -3.01 9.34 -9.51
CA ILE A 290 -3.75 8.14 -9.10
C ILE A 290 -4.42 7.44 -10.30
N ALA A 291 -4.84 8.21 -11.31
CA ALA A 291 -5.38 7.61 -12.54
C ALA A 291 -4.33 6.84 -13.35
N LYS A 292 -3.05 7.25 -13.31
CA LYS A 292 -1.96 6.57 -14.03
C LYS A 292 -1.53 5.28 -13.37
N ASP A 293 -1.75 5.13 -12.07
CA ASP A 293 -1.36 3.91 -11.34
C ASP A 293 -2.08 2.68 -11.88
N VAL A 294 -3.33 2.82 -12.33
CA VAL A 294 -4.11 1.71 -12.93
C VAL A 294 -3.41 1.11 -14.17
N PRO A 295 -3.16 1.87 -15.26
CA PRO A 295 -2.46 1.31 -16.42
C PRO A 295 -0.97 1.03 -16.15
N LEU A 296 -0.32 1.66 -15.17
CA LEU A 296 1.05 1.29 -14.79
C LEU A 296 1.09 -0.12 -14.19
N PHE A 297 0.24 -0.39 -13.21
CA PHE A 297 0.08 -1.71 -12.60
C PHE A 297 -0.26 -2.78 -13.64
N LEU A 298 -1.26 -2.53 -14.50
CA LEU A 298 -1.71 -3.53 -15.47
C LEU A 298 -0.69 -3.84 -16.57
N ARG A 299 0.11 -2.85 -16.99
CA ARG A 299 1.23 -3.07 -17.92
C ARG A 299 2.34 -3.88 -17.26
N TRP A 300 2.74 -3.49 -16.06
CA TRP A 300 3.75 -4.22 -15.29
C TRP A 300 3.33 -5.68 -15.07
N LEU A 301 2.07 -5.91 -14.67
CA LEU A 301 1.54 -7.26 -14.47
C LEU A 301 1.55 -8.08 -15.77
N GLN A 302 1.20 -7.46 -16.89
CA GLN A 302 1.28 -8.10 -18.21
C GLN A 302 2.71 -8.52 -18.57
N GLU A 303 3.72 -7.70 -18.25
CA GLU A 303 5.13 -8.02 -18.45
C GLU A 303 5.58 -9.14 -17.51
N HIS A 304 5.17 -9.08 -16.24
CA HIS A 304 5.48 -10.08 -15.22
C HIS A 304 4.94 -11.48 -15.57
N ARG A 305 3.70 -11.57 -16.09
CA ARG A 305 3.11 -12.83 -16.60
C ARG A 305 3.94 -13.48 -17.71
N LYS A 306 4.66 -12.68 -18.52
CA LYS A 306 5.46 -13.19 -19.64
C LYS A 306 6.83 -13.70 -19.20
N GLY A 307 7.13 -13.72 -17.90
CA GLY A 307 8.43 -14.10 -17.37
C GLY A 307 9.54 -13.13 -17.78
N LEU A 308 9.20 -11.91 -18.18
CA LEU A 308 10.19 -10.86 -18.41
C LEU A 308 10.68 -10.37 -17.04
N GLU A 309 11.87 -10.85 -16.65
CA GLU A 309 12.56 -10.42 -15.44
C GLU A 309 12.84 -8.91 -15.45
N VAL A 310 12.42 -8.22 -14.39
CA VAL A 310 12.80 -6.86 -13.99
C VAL A 310 13.17 -6.97 -12.50
N PRO A 311 14.26 -6.31 -12.00
CA PRO A 311 15.27 -6.94 -11.15
C PRO A 311 14.78 -7.54 -9.83
N ALA A 312 15.48 -8.61 -9.43
CA ALA A 312 15.19 -9.51 -8.32
C ALA A 312 14.74 -8.83 -7.02
N ILE A 313 13.59 -9.28 -6.52
CA ILE A 313 13.20 -9.17 -5.11
C ILE A 313 14.13 -10.10 -4.35
N THR A 314 15.00 -9.54 -3.52
CA THR A 314 15.91 -10.35 -2.69
C THR A 314 15.10 -10.93 -1.53
N GLU A 315 15.00 -12.25 -1.44
CA GLU A 315 14.46 -12.94 -0.27
C GLU A 315 15.21 -12.51 1.01
N VAL A 316 14.51 -11.91 1.96
CA VAL A 316 15.02 -11.76 3.32
C VAL A 316 14.83 -13.11 4.02
N LYS A 317 15.90 -13.91 4.05
CA LYS A 317 15.94 -15.10 4.90
C LYS A 317 15.83 -14.69 6.37
N GLY A 318 14.81 -15.21 7.02
CA GLY A 318 14.61 -15.11 8.46
C GLY A 318 15.82 -15.66 9.23
N SER A 319 16.30 -14.85 10.16
CA SER A 319 17.27 -15.25 11.18
C SER A 319 16.56 -16.02 12.30
N SER A 320 16.90 -17.28 12.49
CA SER A 320 16.84 -17.92 13.81
C SER A 320 18.15 -18.67 14.10
N THR A 321 18.59 -18.51 15.34
CA THR A 321 19.91 -18.84 15.91
C THR A 321 20.07 -20.31 16.30
N ALA A 322 21.26 -20.90 16.07
CA ALA A 322 21.92 -21.80 17.04
C ALA A 322 23.37 -22.18 16.62
N GLY A 323 24.33 -21.78 17.45
CA GLY A 323 25.58 -22.49 17.84
C GLY A 323 26.48 -23.18 16.80
N GLY A 324 27.73 -22.67 16.66
CA GLY A 324 28.86 -23.43 16.11
C GLY A 324 30.10 -22.57 15.83
N THR A 325 31.16 -22.77 16.61
CA THR A 325 32.49 -22.13 16.64
C THR A 325 33.23 -22.12 15.27
N PRO A 326 34.16 -21.19 14.98
CA PRO A 326 34.52 -20.81 13.62
C PRO A 326 35.65 -21.67 13.04
N VAL A 327 35.59 -21.92 11.73
CA VAL A 327 36.72 -22.39 10.94
C VAL A 327 37.02 -21.37 9.85
N VAL A 328 38.19 -20.76 9.96
CA VAL A 328 38.88 -19.99 8.93
C VAL A 328 39.28 -20.94 7.80
N VAL A 329 39.20 -20.51 6.53
CA VAL A 329 40.29 -20.61 5.53
C VAL A 329 39.82 -20.14 4.14
N ALA A 330 40.50 -19.08 3.70
CA ALA A 330 41.04 -18.74 2.38
C ALA A 330 40.25 -18.96 1.06
N THR A 331 40.19 -17.83 0.35
CA THR A 331 40.20 -17.61 -1.10
C THR A 331 41.20 -18.47 -1.90
N SER A 332 40.79 -18.92 -3.08
CA SER A 332 41.52 -18.95 -4.37
C SER A 332 40.72 -19.85 -5.34
N GLY A 333 40.55 -19.56 -6.63
CA GLY A 333 41.57 -19.17 -7.60
C GLY A 333 41.70 -20.35 -8.56
N ASN A 334 40.95 -20.30 -9.66
CA ASN A 334 40.84 -21.40 -10.62
C ASN A 334 41.95 -21.26 -11.66
N THR A 335 43.02 -22.03 -11.51
CA THR A 335 44.01 -22.36 -12.55
C THR A 335 44.72 -23.64 -12.15
N ALA A 336 44.59 -24.69 -12.96
CA ALA A 336 45.45 -25.86 -12.88
C ALA A 336 45.95 -26.20 -14.30
N THR A 337 47.26 -26.02 -14.46
CA THR A 337 48.11 -26.45 -15.56
C THR A 337 48.61 -27.87 -15.35
N ASP A 338 48.85 -28.55 -16.48
CA ASP A 338 49.87 -29.57 -16.78
C ASP A 338 50.49 -30.42 -15.66
N ALA A 339 50.40 -31.73 -15.87
CA ALA A 339 51.29 -32.72 -15.27
C ALA A 339 52.01 -33.50 -16.38
N THR A 340 53.30 -33.21 -16.56
CA THR A 340 54.26 -34.01 -17.31
C THR A 340 54.76 -35.15 -16.42
N THR A 341 54.64 -36.40 -16.85
CA THR A 341 55.41 -37.53 -16.32
C THR A 341 56.25 -38.13 -17.46
N ARG A 342 57.49 -38.45 -17.13
CA ARG A 342 58.62 -38.77 -18.02
C ARG A 342 59.03 -40.22 -17.75
N GLU A 343 59.09 -41.06 -18.77
CA GLU A 343 59.89 -42.30 -18.85
C GLU A 343 60.03 -42.67 -20.34
N GLN A 344 61.20 -42.39 -20.95
CA GLN A 344 62.27 -43.34 -21.33
C GLN A 344 61.90 -44.36 -22.42
N GLN A 345 62.42 -44.17 -23.66
CA GLN A 345 63.46 -44.99 -24.32
C GLN A 345 63.48 -44.77 -25.84
N GLU A 346 64.62 -44.30 -26.35
CA GLU A 346 65.11 -44.42 -27.74
C GLU A 346 65.51 -45.90 -28.06
N PRO A 347 65.88 -46.32 -29.29
CA PRO A 347 66.38 -45.53 -30.43
C PRO A 347 65.94 -45.95 -31.87
N ALA A 348 66.45 -45.18 -32.84
CA ALA A 348 66.86 -45.58 -34.21
C ALA A 348 65.74 -45.86 -35.24
N SER A 349 65.88 -45.63 -36.55
CA SER A 349 66.79 -44.91 -37.45
C SER A 349 66.26 -45.19 -38.87
N GLU A 350 66.47 -44.26 -39.81
CA GLU A 350 66.39 -44.47 -41.28
C GLU A 350 64.99 -44.81 -41.85
N ALA A 351 64.47 -44.21 -42.92
CA ALA A 351 65.03 -43.41 -44.01
C ALA A 351 63.95 -42.46 -44.56
#